data_AF-A0A959G7T7-F1
#
_entry.id   AF-A0A959G7T7-F1
#
_cell.length_a   1.000
_cell.length_b   1.000
_cell.length_c   1.000
_cell.angle_alpha   90.00
_cell.angle_beta   90.00
_cell.angle_gamma   90.00
#
_symmetry.space_group_name_H-M   'P 1'
#
loop_
_entity.id
_entity.type
_entity.pdbx_description
1 polymer ?
#
loop_
_entity_poly.entity_id
_entity_poly.type
_entity_poly.pdbx_seq_one_letter_code
_entity_poly.pdbx_strand_id
1 'polypeptide(L)'
;NTNFEADFDGDGVPNANDIDSDGDGLTDVVESGGTDANNDGIADGGDSDGDGIPDSADQQSGFGDAGNTDVPTDTDGTGGPNYLDIDSDDDGIVDVIEWQTTTGYVPPSGVDSDGDGLDNTYDDNVNNFGDAGNNDTPTNTDGTDKPDYLDMDSDNDGVSDWVEGWDSNNDNVADVTPSGMDNDGDGLDDAFDNNDNAVNPTNSQTPMDFPNMDGGTIQRDWREANVPDLSIAITINPNQVQGDGVNQKVRIVIEEVLGNPTNGTDIFVSIPVSAKYTLLPYNSGLTQINGLPVVNSSWSFVGTSGGFHYWKYEPPGGVIAAFDATAFGFEMTWNSASQDGTLNLVATIFTGSGGDTNVLNNRDGEVINFNK
;
A
#
# COMPACT_ATOMS: atom_id res chain seq x y z
N ASN A 1 32.60 -13.25 15.59
CA ASN A 1 33.47 -12.37 14.76
C ASN A 1 32.48 -11.65 13.89
N THR A 2 31.69 -10.80 14.54
CA THR A 2 30.49 -10.13 14.04
C THR A 2 30.94 -8.75 13.61
N ASN A 3 31.60 -8.66 12.46
CA ASN A 3 32.00 -7.34 11.94
C ASN A 3 30.76 -6.50 11.59
N PHE A 4 29.67 -7.15 11.17
CA PHE A 4 28.37 -6.54 10.87
C PHE A 4 27.73 -5.75 12.03
N GLU A 5 27.97 -6.15 13.29
CA GLU A 5 27.46 -5.37 14.46
C GLU A 5 28.26 -4.08 14.72
N ALA A 6 29.36 -3.85 14.00
CA ALA A 6 30.26 -2.72 14.26
C ALA A 6 30.57 -1.89 13.03
N ASP A 7 30.31 -2.41 11.83
CA ASP A 7 30.67 -1.92 10.49
C ASP A 7 29.82 -2.79 9.53
N PHE A 8 28.56 -2.37 9.33
CA PHE A 8 27.49 -3.17 8.71
C PHE A 8 27.71 -3.31 7.21
N ASP A 9 27.86 -2.20 6.50
CA ASP A 9 28.14 -2.17 5.05
C ASP A 9 29.59 -2.61 4.68
N GLY A 10 30.51 -2.56 5.64
CA GLY A 10 31.89 -3.01 5.49
C GLY A 10 32.81 -2.02 4.76
N ASP A 11 32.46 -0.73 4.72
CA ASP A 11 33.27 0.32 4.10
C ASP A 11 34.54 0.68 4.92
N GLY A 12 34.56 0.30 6.20
CA GLY A 12 35.64 0.50 7.16
C GLY A 12 35.43 1.67 8.15
N VAL A 13 34.29 2.34 8.10
CA VAL A 13 33.78 3.29 9.09
C VAL A 13 32.88 2.51 10.06
N PRO A 14 33.11 2.56 11.39
CA PRO A 14 32.25 1.84 12.30
C PRO A 14 30.89 2.53 12.44
N ASN A 15 29.75 1.81 12.40
CA ASN A 15 28.37 2.34 12.46
C ASN A 15 28.18 3.51 13.44
N ALA A 16 28.80 3.44 14.62
CA ALA A 16 28.71 4.52 15.61
C ALA A 16 29.38 5.86 15.22
N ASN A 17 30.11 5.92 14.11
CA ASN A 17 30.69 7.13 13.52
C ASN A 17 30.43 7.18 12.01
N ASP A 18 29.56 6.32 11.51
CA ASP A 18 29.11 6.28 10.13
C ASP A 18 27.94 7.24 9.98
N ILE A 19 27.79 7.82 8.80
CA ILE A 19 26.65 8.68 8.45
C ILE A 19 25.55 7.87 7.77
N ASP A 20 25.89 6.73 7.17
CA ASP A 20 25.05 5.87 6.33
C ASP A 20 25.51 4.41 6.56
N SER A 21 25.14 3.87 7.72
CA SER A 21 25.70 2.63 8.28
C SER A 21 25.41 1.39 7.43
N ASP A 22 24.32 1.39 6.66
CA ASP A 22 24.02 0.34 5.71
C ASP A 22 24.45 0.63 4.28
N GLY A 23 24.79 1.87 3.94
CA GLY A 23 25.40 2.23 2.67
C GLY A 23 24.39 2.30 1.52
N ASP A 24 23.12 2.54 1.84
CA ASP A 24 22.02 2.67 0.89
C ASP A 24 21.88 4.11 0.33
N GLY A 25 22.61 5.07 0.92
CA GLY A 25 22.66 6.46 0.51
C GLY A 25 21.68 7.39 1.23
N LEU A 26 20.84 6.86 2.12
CA LEU A 26 20.08 7.61 3.09
C LEU A 26 20.87 7.67 4.40
N THR A 27 20.78 8.79 5.13
CA THR A 27 21.60 8.94 6.35
C THR A 27 20.90 8.34 7.57
N ASP A 28 21.68 7.77 8.49
CA ASP A 28 21.20 7.16 9.74
C ASP A 28 20.28 8.09 10.51
N VAL A 29 20.56 9.40 10.46
CA VAL A 29 19.75 10.42 11.13
C VAL A 29 18.35 10.54 10.52
N VAL A 30 18.21 10.41 9.19
CA VAL A 30 16.91 10.44 8.51
C VAL A 30 16.12 9.19 8.84
N GLU A 31 16.72 8.02 8.75
CA GLU A 31 16.07 6.72 8.94
C GLU A 31 15.68 6.49 10.41
N SER A 32 16.53 6.94 11.33
CA SER A 32 16.22 6.94 12.76
C SER A 32 15.13 7.95 13.15
N GLY A 33 14.67 8.80 12.22
CA GLY A 33 13.70 9.87 12.48
C GLY A 33 14.26 10.99 13.35
N GLY A 34 15.58 11.16 13.32
CA GLY A 34 16.30 12.23 13.97
C GLY A 34 15.93 13.61 13.41
N THR A 35 16.35 14.65 14.12
CA THR A 35 16.27 16.01 13.56
C THR A 35 17.60 16.33 12.93
N ASP A 36 17.61 16.73 11.68
CA ASP A 36 18.74 17.37 11.01
C ASP A 36 18.19 18.58 10.24
N ALA A 37 18.22 19.76 10.84
CA ALA A 37 17.61 20.95 10.26
C ALA A 37 18.57 21.69 9.31
N ASN A 38 19.85 21.35 9.32
CA ASN A 38 20.89 21.89 8.47
C ASN A 38 21.28 20.95 7.31
N ASN A 39 20.77 19.72 7.31
CA ASN A 39 21.03 18.69 6.34
C ASN A 39 22.53 18.46 6.17
N ASP A 40 23.23 18.21 7.28
CA ASP A 40 24.63 17.80 7.25
C ASP A 40 24.84 16.32 7.57
N GLY A 41 23.76 15.52 7.52
CA GLY A 41 23.78 14.08 7.79
C GLY A 41 24.02 13.76 9.26
N ILE A 42 24.02 14.78 10.13
CA ILE A 42 24.35 14.66 11.55
C ILE A 42 23.15 15.11 12.37
N ALA A 43 22.79 14.33 13.38
CA ALA A 43 21.69 14.67 14.26
C ALA A 43 21.91 16.00 15.00
N ASP A 44 20.97 16.92 14.84
CA ASP A 44 20.91 18.20 15.55
C ASP A 44 20.69 17.99 17.05
N GLY A 45 21.47 18.70 17.85
CA GLY A 45 21.29 18.72 19.29
C GLY A 45 22.45 19.34 20.04
N GLY A 46 22.31 19.48 21.35
CA GLY A 46 23.49 19.64 22.19
C GLY A 46 24.17 18.29 22.31
N ASP A 47 25.48 18.23 22.20
CA ASP A 47 26.28 17.07 22.54
C ASP A 47 27.28 17.53 23.61
N SER A 48 26.97 17.22 24.86
CA SER A 48 27.67 17.79 26.01
C SER A 48 29.08 17.24 26.19
N ASP A 49 29.39 16.06 25.67
CA ASP A 49 30.72 15.46 25.78
C ASP A 49 31.42 15.10 24.48
N GLY A 50 30.79 15.41 23.35
CA GLY A 50 31.41 15.45 22.03
C GLY A 50 31.63 14.06 21.47
N ASP A 51 30.72 13.13 21.73
CA ASP A 51 30.84 11.74 21.31
C ASP A 51 30.01 11.35 20.10
N GLY A 52 29.23 12.29 19.54
CA GLY A 52 28.42 12.10 18.34
C GLY A 52 26.95 11.78 18.61
N ILE A 53 26.56 11.49 19.86
CA ILE A 53 25.17 11.24 20.21
C ILE A 53 24.58 12.53 20.81
N PRO A 54 23.48 13.08 20.26
CA PRO A 54 22.83 14.23 20.87
C PRO A 54 22.38 13.96 22.31
N ASP A 55 22.51 14.92 23.22
CA ASP A 55 22.07 14.89 24.63
C ASP A 55 20.61 14.41 24.81
N SER A 56 19.77 14.51 23.77
CA SER A 56 18.40 14.00 23.76
C SER A 56 18.30 12.48 23.64
N ALA A 57 19.31 11.84 23.06
CA ALA A 57 19.48 10.41 22.88
C ALA A 57 20.67 9.84 23.72
N ASP A 58 21.56 10.70 24.23
CA ASP A 58 22.68 10.28 25.07
C ASP A 58 22.27 10.14 26.55
N GLN A 59 22.30 8.91 27.06
CA GLN A 59 22.05 8.61 28.48
C GLN A 59 23.33 8.33 29.26
N GLN A 60 24.51 8.46 28.64
CA GLN A 60 25.81 8.42 29.27
C GLN A 60 26.38 9.84 29.41
N SER A 61 27.56 9.95 30.01
CA SER A 61 28.43 11.05 29.61
C SER A 61 29.81 10.48 29.27
N GLY A 62 30.23 10.69 28.02
CA GLY A 62 31.36 10.11 27.31
C GLY A 62 30.92 9.00 26.36
N PHE A 63 31.82 8.62 25.44
CA PHE A 63 31.55 7.75 24.28
C PHE A 63 30.51 6.62 24.45
N GLY A 64 29.42 6.76 23.69
CA GLY A 64 28.34 5.78 23.45
C GLY A 64 27.21 5.85 24.47
N ASP A 65 26.02 5.37 24.10
CA ASP A 65 24.89 5.27 25.03
C ASP A 65 24.96 4.01 25.92
N ALA A 66 25.18 4.19 27.23
CA ALA A 66 25.14 3.09 28.20
C ALA A 66 23.73 2.73 28.70
N GLY A 67 22.74 3.55 28.38
CA GLY A 67 21.34 3.28 28.71
C GLY A 67 20.82 2.09 27.92
N ASN A 68 21.12 2.04 26.61
CA ASN A 68 20.54 1.11 25.64
C ASN A 68 19.02 0.99 25.85
N THR A 69 18.38 2.10 26.24
CA THR A 69 16.93 2.18 26.41
C THR A 69 16.25 2.87 25.24
N ASP A 70 17.04 3.55 24.42
CA ASP A 70 16.62 4.02 23.11
C ASP A 70 16.46 2.81 22.20
N VAL A 71 15.33 2.77 21.52
CA VAL A 71 14.99 1.76 20.53
C VAL A 71 14.90 2.55 19.24
N PRO A 72 15.91 2.43 18.37
CA PRO A 72 15.84 2.99 17.02
C PRO A 72 14.54 2.60 16.31
N THR A 73 14.14 3.39 15.32
CA THR A 73 13.00 3.02 14.49
C THR A 73 13.31 1.73 13.75
N ASP A 74 12.35 0.83 13.76
CA ASP A 74 12.34 -0.50 13.16
C ASP A 74 10.91 -0.65 12.65
N THR A 75 10.73 -0.41 11.34
CA THR A 75 9.41 -0.16 10.72
C THR A 75 8.62 -1.46 10.55
N ASP A 76 9.29 -2.52 10.11
CA ASP A 76 8.75 -3.85 9.84
C ASP A 76 8.73 -4.74 11.09
N GLY A 77 9.62 -4.47 12.06
CA GLY A 77 9.85 -5.29 13.24
C GLY A 77 10.80 -6.46 12.97
N THR A 78 11.54 -6.44 11.86
CA THR A 78 12.35 -7.55 11.36
C THR A 78 13.83 -7.21 11.15
N GLY A 79 14.36 -6.91 9.97
CA GLY A 79 15.81 -6.97 9.69
C GLY A 79 16.73 -6.22 10.66
N GLY A 80 16.25 -5.13 11.26
CA GLY A 80 16.92 -4.44 12.34
C GLY A 80 16.29 -3.07 12.58
N PRO A 81 16.99 -2.14 13.23
CA PRO A 81 16.73 -0.72 13.00
C PRO A 81 16.81 -0.37 11.51
N ASN A 82 15.97 0.57 11.05
CA ASN A 82 15.96 1.01 9.65
C ASN A 82 17.36 1.38 9.12
N TYR A 83 18.17 2.12 9.90
CA TYR A 83 19.54 2.51 9.50
C TYR A 83 20.56 1.34 9.39
N LEU A 84 20.11 0.10 9.57
CA LEU A 84 20.87 -1.15 9.46
C LEU A 84 20.02 -2.21 8.74
N ASP A 85 19.13 -1.77 7.86
CA ASP A 85 18.13 -2.61 7.22
C ASP A 85 17.90 -2.09 5.80
N ILE A 86 18.34 -2.86 4.81
CA ILE A 86 18.33 -2.38 3.42
C ILE A 86 16.93 -2.49 2.75
N ASP A 87 15.91 -2.97 3.47
CA ASP A 87 14.51 -3.16 3.04
C ASP A 87 13.60 -2.89 4.25
N SER A 88 13.56 -1.63 4.69
CA SER A 88 13.03 -1.21 5.99
C SER A 88 11.54 -1.51 6.22
N ASP A 89 10.76 -1.81 5.18
CA ASP A 89 9.36 -2.19 5.28
C ASP A 89 9.03 -3.62 4.80
N ASP A 90 10.08 -4.38 4.45
CA ASP A 90 10.11 -5.83 4.28
C ASP A 90 9.21 -6.31 3.11
N ASP A 91 9.18 -5.50 2.05
CA ASP A 91 8.34 -5.71 0.88
C ASP A 91 9.10 -6.38 -0.30
N GLY A 92 10.43 -6.43 -0.20
CA GLY A 92 11.35 -7.01 -1.17
C GLY A 92 11.94 -6.02 -2.17
N ILE A 93 11.75 -4.71 -1.99
CA ILE A 93 12.36 -3.64 -2.78
C ILE A 93 13.33 -2.89 -1.86
N VAL A 94 14.61 -2.83 -2.22
CA VAL A 94 15.60 -2.20 -1.33
C VAL A 94 15.46 -0.68 -1.22
N ASP A 95 15.73 -0.15 -0.03
CA ASP A 95 15.55 1.26 0.35
C ASP A 95 16.21 2.23 -0.63
N VAL A 96 17.42 1.93 -1.13
CA VAL A 96 18.12 2.75 -2.14
C VAL A 96 17.31 2.98 -3.44
N ILE A 97 16.42 2.06 -3.78
CA ILE A 97 15.50 2.17 -4.93
C ILE A 97 14.27 2.99 -4.56
N GLU A 98 13.86 2.95 -3.29
CA GLU A 98 12.62 3.50 -2.79
C GLU A 98 12.72 4.92 -2.27
N TRP A 99 13.77 5.27 -1.54
CA TRP A 99 13.94 6.66 -1.14
C TRP A 99 14.16 7.58 -2.35
N GLN A 100 14.63 7.05 -3.50
CA GLN A 100 14.81 7.78 -4.75
C GLN A 100 13.63 7.63 -5.73
N THR A 101 13.31 8.70 -6.49
CA THR A 101 12.32 8.58 -7.58
C THR A 101 12.81 7.66 -8.71
N THR A 102 11.91 6.92 -9.38
CA THR A 102 12.25 6.04 -10.54
C THR A 102 13.08 6.73 -11.63
N THR A 103 12.81 8.02 -11.90
CA THR A 103 13.54 8.78 -12.93
C THR A 103 14.86 9.35 -12.42
N GLY A 104 14.90 9.66 -11.12
CA GLY A 104 16.02 10.30 -10.45
C GLY A 104 17.05 9.32 -9.91
N TYR A 105 16.74 8.01 -9.86
CA TYR A 105 17.62 6.98 -9.32
C TYR A 105 19.05 7.07 -9.84
N VAL A 106 19.99 7.16 -8.90
CA VAL A 106 21.42 7.07 -9.12
C VAL A 106 21.97 5.99 -8.18
N PRO A 107 22.66 4.96 -8.70
CA PRO A 107 23.30 3.94 -7.88
C PRO A 107 24.58 4.50 -7.22
N PRO A 108 25.05 3.89 -6.11
CA PRO A 108 26.26 4.31 -5.43
C PRO A 108 27.48 4.22 -6.36
N SER A 109 28.46 5.09 -6.14
CA SER A 109 29.70 5.12 -6.93
C SER A 109 30.73 4.10 -6.46
N GLY A 110 30.60 3.61 -5.23
CA GLY A 110 31.58 2.79 -4.51
C GLY A 110 32.81 3.61 -4.12
N VAL A 111 32.65 4.92 -3.94
CA VAL A 111 33.74 5.83 -3.56
C VAL A 111 33.23 6.72 -2.46
N ASP A 112 33.92 6.71 -1.33
CA ASP A 112 33.88 7.73 -0.29
C ASP A 112 35.27 8.42 -0.27
N SER A 113 35.27 9.75 -0.42
CA SER A 113 36.50 10.53 -0.56
C SER A 113 37.11 10.97 0.77
N ASP A 114 36.30 11.21 1.79
CA ASP A 114 36.76 11.73 3.08
C ASP A 114 36.63 10.74 4.24
N GLY A 115 35.98 9.59 4.02
CA GLY A 115 35.97 8.48 4.95
C GLY A 115 34.95 8.67 6.07
N ASP A 116 33.81 9.30 5.79
CA ASP A 116 32.72 9.50 6.74
C ASP A 116 31.57 8.50 6.59
N GLY A 117 31.63 7.63 5.58
CA GLY A 117 30.68 6.56 5.33
C GLY A 117 29.67 6.85 4.23
N LEU A 118 29.46 8.13 3.87
CA LEU A 118 28.51 8.50 2.83
C LEU A 118 29.15 8.42 1.43
N ASP A 119 28.56 7.66 0.51
CA ASP A 119 29.08 7.56 -0.86
C ASP A 119 29.05 8.94 -1.56
N ASN A 120 30.11 9.28 -2.30
CA ASN A 120 30.23 10.55 -3.03
C ASN A 120 29.07 10.88 -4.00
N THR A 121 28.24 9.89 -4.33
CA THR A 121 27.01 10.08 -5.12
C THR A 121 25.93 10.81 -4.33
N TYR A 122 25.89 10.57 -3.01
CA TYR A 122 24.89 11.06 -2.07
C TYR A 122 25.44 12.19 -1.18
N ASP A 123 26.76 12.29 -1.06
CA ASP A 123 27.47 13.33 -0.33
C ASP A 123 27.67 14.62 -1.17
N ASP A 124 27.12 15.76 -0.74
CA ASP A 124 27.31 17.09 -1.34
C ASP A 124 28.57 17.82 -0.80
N ASN A 125 29.29 17.24 0.15
CA ASN A 125 30.50 17.76 0.80
C ASN A 125 31.81 17.05 0.40
N VAL A 126 31.82 15.78 -0.04
CA VAL A 126 32.87 14.95 -0.72
C VAL A 126 34.36 15.10 -0.36
N ASN A 127 34.73 15.93 0.60
CA ASN A 127 36.11 16.16 1.04
C ASN A 127 36.18 16.57 2.52
N ASN A 128 35.04 16.71 3.20
CA ASN A 128 34.94 16.95 4.63
C ASN A 128 33.74 16.18 5.17
N PHE A 129 33.92 15.54 6.33
CA PHE A 129 32.88 14.88 7.10
C PHE A 129 31.55 15.63 7.15
N GLY A 130 30.45 14.89 7.02
CA GLY A 130 29.08 15.39 7.01
C GLY A 130 28.63 15.78 5.61
N ASP A 131 27.33 15.78 5.36
CA ASP A 131 26.74 16.27 4.12
C ASP A 131 26.71 17.83 4.08
N ALA A 132 26.27 18.40 2.96
CA ALA A 132 26.00 19.83 2.79
C ALA A 132 24.74 20.11 1.96
N GLY A 133 23.88 19.09 1.81
CA GLY A 133 22.93 18.94 0.74
C GLY A 133 21.46 18.93 1.16
N ASN A 134 20.59 18.58 0.23
CA ASN A 134 19.20 18.21 0.55
C ASN A 134 18.73 17.10 -0.39
N ASN A 135 19.69 16.33 -0.91
CA ASN A 135 19.48 15.35 -1.96
C ASN A 135 19.05 13.98 -1.41
N ASP A 136 18.93 13.92 -0.09
CA ASP A 136 18.60 12.86 0.85
C ASP A 136 17.15 12.97 1.37
N THR A 137 16.30 13.82 0.79
CA THR A 137 14.88 13.84 1.13
C THR A 137 14.19 12.63 0.51
N PRO A 138 13.67 11.68 1.30
CA PRO A 138 13.04 10.48 0.76
C PRO A 138 11.82 10.80 -0.10
N THR A 139 11.64 10.01 -1.15
CA THR A 139 10.45 10.06 -2.00
C THR A 139 9.24 9.62 -1.19
N ASN A 140 8.13 10.32 -1.41
CA ASN A 140 6.82 9.93 -0.92
C ASN A 140 5.86 10.13 -2.11
N THR A 141 5.45 9.03 -2.72
CA THR A 141 4.77 9.00 -4.02
C THR A 141 3.34 9.53 -3.91
N ASP A 142 2.62 9.20 -2.85
CA ASP A 142 1.23 9.61 -2.63
C ASP A 142 1.07 10.98 -1.91
N GLY A 143 2.10 11.38 -1.15
CA GLY A 143 2.19 12.56 -0.31
C GLY A 143 1.33 12.55 0.96
N THR A 144 0.87 11.40 1.48
CA THR A 144 -0.10 11.35 2.59
C THR A 144 0.40 10.72 3.89
N ASP A 145 1.20 9.66 3.83
CA ASP A 145 1.75 8.93 4.97
C ASP A 145 3.28 8.86 4.94
N LYS A 146 3.88 7.68 5.11
CA LYS A 146 5.33 7.56 5.29
C LYS A 146 6.02 7.69 3.93
N PRO A 147 7.33 7.96 3.87
CA PRO A 147 8.06 7.86 2.62
C PRO A 147 8.07 6.42 2.09
N ASP A 148 8.26 6.28 0.77
CA ASP A 148 8.15 5.01 0.02
C ASP A 148 8.90 3.86 0.72
N TYR A 149 10.18 4.04 1.08
CA TYR A 149 11.01 3.01 1.74
C TYR A 149 10.51 2.51 3.11
N LEU A 150 9.45 3.12 3.67
CA LEU A 150 8.86 2.73 4.95
C LEU A 150 7.37 2.38 4.81
N ASP A 151 6.85 2.32 3.60
CA ASP A 151 5.44 2.30 3.26
C ASP A 151 5.05 1.18 2.29
N MET A 152 4.37 0.17 2.82
CA MET A 152 4.01 -1.05 2.07
C MET A 152 3.04 -0.86 0.88
N ASP A 153 2.65 0.38 0.57
CA ASP A 153 1.68 0.78 -0.47
C ASP A 153 1.98 2.25 -0.87
N SER A 154 3.15 2.46 -1.51
CA SER A 154 3.76 3.78 -1.76
C SER A 154 2.87 4.78 -2.51
N ASP A 155 1.95 4.31 -3.34
CA ASP A 155 1.00 5.15 -4.07
C ASP A 155 -0.43 5.12 -3.52
N ASN A 156 -0.63 4.38 -2.43
CA ASN A 156 -1.85 4.25 -1.65
C ASN A 156 -3.07 3.83 -2.49
N ASP A 157 -2.84 2.92 -3.42
CA ASP A 157 -3.82 2.40 -4.35
C ASP A 157 -4.54 1.14 -3.82
N GLY A 158 -4.02 0.55 -2.74
CA GLY A 158 -4.62 -0.58 -2.03
C GLY A 158 -4.17 -1.94 -2.52
N VAL A 159 -3.20 -1.99 -3.43
CA VAL A 159 -2.31 -3.13 -3.67
C VAL A 159 -0.98 -2.82 -2.97
N SER A 160 -0.34 -3.83 -2.35
CA SER A 160 0.93 -3.59 -1.67
C SER A 160 2.10 -3.59 -2.65
N ASP A 161 3.15 -2.86 -2.31
CA ASP A 161 4.37 -2.74 -3.11
C ASP A 161 5.03 -4.10 -3.37
N TRP A 162 5.05 -5.00 -2.37
CA TRP A 162 5.44 -6.42 -2.56
C TRP A 162 4.71 -7.11 -3.73
N VAL A 163 3.40 -6.88 -3.86
CA VAL A 163 2.60 -7.51 -4.93
C VAL A 163 2.95 -6.88 -6.27
N GLU A 164 3.06 -5.57 -6.36
CA GLU A 164 3.27 -4.86 -7.61
C GLU A 164 4.73 -4.93 -8.10
N GLY A 165 5.68 -4.84 -7.18
CA GLY A 165 7.11 -5.05 -7.43
C GLY A 165 7.41 -6.47 -7.91
N TRP A 166 6.62 -7.46 -7.51
CA TRP A 166 6.90 -8.86 -7.81
C TRP A 166 5.84 -9.59 -8.64
N ASP A 167 4.88 -8.89 -9.27
CA ASP A 167 3.90 -9.48 -10.20
C ASP A 167 4.28 -9.19 -11.67
N SER A 168 5.13 -10.04 -12.25
CA SER A 168 5.52 -9.90 -13.65
C SER A 168 4.42 -10.26 -14.66
N ASN A 169 3.31 -10.82 -14.18
CA ASN A 169 2.28 -11.41 -15.01
C ASN A 169 0.93 -10.63 -14.97
N ASN A 170 0.83 -9.65 -14.06
CA ASN A 170 -0.32 -8.78 -13.81
C ASN A 170 -1.60 -9.60 -13.56
N ASP A 171 -1.52 -10.54 -12.60
CA ASP A 171 -2.66 -11.27 -12.06
C ASP A 171 -2.99 -10.93 -10.59
N ASN A 172 -2.41 -9.84 -10.09
CA ASN A 172 -2.52 -9.30 -8.74
C ASN A 172 -2.08 -10.31 -7.67
N VAL A 173 -1.08 -11.12 -8.01
CA VAL A 173 -0.47 -12.09 -7.11
C VAL A 173 1.04 -12.03 -7.32
N ALA A 174 1.79 -11.71 -6.26
CA ALA A 174 3.24 -11.73 -6.30
C ALA A 174 3.77 -13.10 -6.79
N ASP A 175 4.71 -13.07 -7.74
CA ASP A 175 5.41 -14.25 -8.25
C ASP A 175 6.46 -14.78 -7.25
N VAL A 176 6.86 -13.94 -6.28
CA VAL A 176 7.83 -14.24 -5.23
C VAL A 176 7.15 -14.23 -3.85
N THR A 177 7.50 -15.19 -3.00
CA THR A 177 6.98 -15.30 -1.63
C THR A 177 8.15 -15.25 -0.66
N PRO A 178 8.11 -14.38 0.38
CA PRO A 178 9.14 -14.32 1.40
C PRO A 178 9.41 -15.69 2.02
N SER A 179 10.68 -15.99 2.26
CA SER A 179 11.14 -17.25 2.81
C SER A 179 11.12 -17.28 4.34
N GLY A 180 11.12 -16.10 4.98
CA GLY A 180 11.34 -15.85 6.40
C GLY A 180 12.78 -16.14 6.83
N MET A 181 13.73 -16.02 5.91
CA MET A 181 15.15 -16.23 6.13
C MET A 181 15.90 -15.03 5.59
N ASP A 182 16.95 -14.65 6.31
CA ASP A 182 17.89 -13.60 5.97
C ASP A 182 19.26 -14.13 6.48
N ASN A 183 20.10 -14.60 5.55
CA ASN A 183 21.27 -15.39 5.90
C ASN A 183 22.52 -14.56 6.22
N ASP A 184 22.65 -13.37 5.68
CA ASP A 184 23.72 -12.42 5.96
C ASP A 184 23.34 -11.32 6.94
N GLY A 185 22.04 -11.16 7.24
CA GLY A 185 21.57 -10.25 8.27
C GLY A 185 21.53 -8.82 7.77
N ASP A 186 21.24 -8.59 6.48
CA ASP A 186 21.18 -7.26 5.89
C ASP A 186 19.77 -6.67 5.83
N GLY A 187 18.78 -7.44 6.26
CA GLY A 187 17.38 -7.04 6.33
C GLY A 187 16.54 -7.52 5.16
N LEU A 188 17.16 -7.83 4.02
CA LEU A 188 16.44 -8.34 2.86
C LEU A 188 16.22 -9.86 2.93
N ASP A 189 14.98 -10.33 2.72
CA ASP A 189 14.69 -11.77 2.72
C ASP A 189 15.43 -12.53 1.59
N ASP A 190 15.98 -13.72 1.89
CA ASP A 190 16.67 -14.63 0.97
C ASP A 190 15.86 -14.93 -0.33
N ALA A 191 14.54 -14.74 -0.32
CA ALA A 191 13.68 -14.90 -1.50
C ALA A 191 13.84 -13.76 -2.52
N PHE A 192 14.22 -12.56 -2.07
CA PHE A 192 14.43 -11.35 -2.85
C PHE A 192 15.91 -11.04 -3.06
N ASP A 193 16.77 -11.49 -2.13
CA ASP A 193 18.20 -11.23 -2.17
C ASP A 193 18.96 -12.03 -3.26
N ASN A 194 19.79 -11.32 -4.02
CA ASN A 194 20.66 -11.87 -5.04
C ASN A 194 22.02 -12.35 -4.49
N ASN A 195 22.36 -12.02 -3.24
CA ASN A 195 23.61 -12.41 -2.59
C ASN A 195 23.49 -12.58 -1.06
N ASP A 196 22.94 -13.72 -0.64
CA ASP A 196 22.70 -14.08 0.77
C ASP A 196 23.97 -14.50 1.53
N ASN A 197 25.09 -13.81 1.29
CA ASN A 197 26.38 -14.01 1.95
C ASN A 197 27.09 -12.71 2.33
N ALA A 198 26.59 -11.55 1.90
CA ALA A 198 27.10 -10.25 2.29
C ALA A 198 26.06 -9.16 2.00
N VAL A 199 25.91 -8.26 2.98
CA VAL A 199 25.24 -6.96 2.90
C VAL A 199 25.48 -6.32 1.54
N ASN A 200 24.38 -6.02 0.84
CA ASN A 200 24.41 -5.54 -0.53
C ASN A 200 23.32 -4.49 -0.80
N PRO A 201 23.44 -3.23 -0.36
CA PRO A 201 22.32 -2.26 -0.29
C PRO A 201 21.54 -2.04 -1.60
N THR A 202 22.19 -2.27 -2.73
CA THR A 202 21.56 -2.17 -4.06
C THR A 202 20.80 -3.41 -4.52
N ASN A 203 20.96 -4.56 -3.85
CA ASN A 203 20.62 -5.90 -4.30
C ASN A 203 21.06 -6.22 -5.75
N SER A 204 22.05 -5.48 -6.29
CA SER A 204 22.37 -5.48 -7.73
C SER A 204 21.16 -5.20 -8.66
N GLN A 205 20.16 -4.50 -8.15
CA GLN A 205 18.94 -4.11 -8.84
C GLN A 205 18.92 -2.59 -9.09
N THR A 206 17.97 -2.21 -9.93
CA THR A 206 17.61 -0.83 -10.23
C THR A 206 16.09 -0.76 -10.31
N PRO A 207 15.48 0.45 -10.28
CA PRO A 207 14.04 0.56 -10.49
C PRO A 207 13.57 -0.12 -11.79
N MET A 208 14.42 -0.23 -12.82
CA MET A 208 14.04 -0.83 -14.11
C MET A 208 13.94 -2.35 -14.11
N ASP A 209 14.35 -3.01 -13.02
CA ASP A 209 14.24 -4.46 -12.87
C ASP A 209 12.84 -4.90 -12.40
N PHE A 210 12.02 -3.96 -11.91
CA PHE A 210 10.65 -4.19 -11.46
C PHE A 210 9.60 -3.96 -12.57
N PRO A 211 8.43 -4.62 -12.47
CA PRO A 211 7.31 -4.45 -13.40
C PRO A 211 6.87 -3.00 -13.63
N ASN A 212 6.45 -2.76 -14.88
CA ASN A 212 5.76 -1.54 -15.32
C ASN A 212 4.79 -2.02 -16.40
N MET A 213 3.73 -2.69 -15.94
CA MET A 213 2.66 -3.22 -16.75
C MET A 213 1.44 -2.30 -16.74
N ASP A 214 1.37 -1.41 -15.75
CA ASP A 214 0.28 -0.50 -15.51
C ASP A 214 0.66 0.96 -15.83
N GLY A 215 -0.27 1.92 -15.63
CA GLY A 215 -0.11 3.39 -15.68
C GLY A 215 0.44 4.09 -16.95
N GLY A 216 1.07 3.37 -17.88
CA GLY A 216 1.61 3.90 -19.13
C GLY A 216 2.70 4.97 -18.95
N THR A 217 3.27 5.10 -17.76
CA THR A 217 4.38 6.03 -17.48
C THR A 217 5.69 5.25 -17.33
N ILE A 218 6.72 5.90 -16.78
CA ILE A 218 8.02 5.26 -16.50
C ILE A 218 8.15 4.84 -15.04
N GLN A 219 7.24 5.27 -14.17
CA GLN A 219 7.15 4.83 -12.77
C GLN A 219 6.91 3.31 -12.75
N ARG A 220 7.34 2.65 -11.68
CA ARG A 220 7.06 1.22 -11.50
C ARG A 220 5.65 1.02 -10.99
N ASP A 221 5.13 -0.20 -11.15
CA ASP A 221 3.74 -0.51 -10.80
C ASP A 221 3.44 -0.09 -9.34
N TRP A 222 4.32 -0.41 -8.38
CA TRP A 222 4.26 0.01 -6.96
C TRP A 222 4.32 1.54 -6.70
N ARG A 223 4.40 2.37 -7.74
CA ARG A 223 4.39 3.86 -7.65
C ARG A 223 3.40 4.49 -8.61
N GLU A 224 2.54 3.69 -9.20
CA GLU A 224 1.54 4.11 -10.16
C GLU A 224 0.15 3.70 -9.70
N ALA A 225 -0.60 4.65 -9.15
CA ALA A 225 -1.97 4.38 -8.73
C ALA A 225 -2.81 3.84 -9.90
N ASN A 226 -3.07 2.55 -9.89
CA ASN A 226 -3.66 1.79 -10.99
C ASN A 226 -4.95 1.06 -10.61
N VAL A 227 -5.51 1.37 -9.44
CA VAL A 227 -6.84 0.92 -9.10
C VAL A 227 -7.98 1.72 -9.76
N PRO A 228 -9.01 1.04 -10.28
CA PRO A 228 -10.31 1.66 -10.56
C PRO A 228 -10.97 2.18 -9.28
N ASP A 229 -11.33 3.46 -9.23
CA ASP A 229 -12.15 4.00 -8.15
C ASP A 229 -13.62 3.71 -8.46
N LEU A 230 -14.24 2.84 -7.66
CA LEU A 230 -15.61 2.41 -7.86
C LEU A 230 -16.57 3.05 -6.86
N SER A 231 -17.55 3.78 -7.39
CA SER A 231 -18.69 4.26 -6.63
C SER A 231 -19.91 3.36 -6.79
N ILE A 232 -20.74 3.29 -5.75
CA ILE A 232 -22.00 2.52 -5.78
C ILE A 232 -23.22 3.42 -5.55
N ALA A 233 -24.28 3.18 -6.33
CA ALA A 233 -25.59 3.78 -6.10
C ALA A 233 -26.70 2.72 -6.13
N ILE A 234 -27.49 2.64 -5.07
CA ILE A 234 -28.68 1.80 -4.97
C ILE A 234 -29.93 2.64 -5.24
N THR A 235 -30.90 2.07 -5.95
CA THR A 235 -32.20 2.71 -6.15
C THR A 235 -33.31 1.68 -5.96
N ILE A 236 -34.29 2.02 -5.12
CA ILE A 236 -35.41 1.16 -4.78
C ILE A 236 -36.71 1.85 -5.17
N ASN A 237 -37.53 1.20 -5.99
CA ASN A 237 -38.84 1.74 -6.36
C ASN A 237 -39.90 0.63 -6.49
N PRO A 238 -41.05 0.75 -5.79
CA PRO A 238 -41.38 1.82 -4.83
C PRO A 238 -40.52 1.73 -3.58
N ASN A 239 -40.30 2.83 -2.84
CA ASN A 239 -39.62 2.80 -1.53
C ASN A 239 -40.63 2.76 -0.36
N GLN A 240 -41.91 2.54 -0.67
CA GLN A 240 -42.99 2.33 0.28
C GLN A 240 -43.71 1.02 -0.01
N VAL A 241 -43.88 0.20 1.03
CA VAL A 241 -44.56 -1.09 0.95
C VAL A 241 -45.81 -1.10 1.83
N GLN A 242 -46.90 -1.64 1.31
CA GLN A 242 -48.14 -1.84 2.05
C GLN A 242 -48.49 -3.32 2.10
N GLY A 243 -48.42 -3.91 3.30
CA GLY A 243 -48.68 -5.33 3.51
C GLY A 243 -47.66 -6.27 2.86
N ASP A 244 -47.98 -7.56 2.86
CA ASP A 244 -47.05 -8.64 2.52
C ASP A 244 -47.13 -9.07 1.07
N GLY A 245 -46.06 -9.73 0.60
CA GLY A 245 -46.04 -10.31 -0.73
C GLY A 245 -45.86 -9.29 -1.84
N VAL A 246 -45.59 -8.02 -1.48
CA VAL A 246 -45.28 -6.96 -2.43
C VAL A 246 -43.85 -7.15 -2.92
N ASN A 247 -43.67 -7.23 -4.23
CA ASN A 247 -42.35 -7.28 -4.83
C ASN A 247 -41.77 -5.89 -4.96
N GLN A 248 -40.56 -5.74 -4.43
CA GLN A 248 -39.74 -4.54 -4.54
C GLN A 248 -38.67 -4.78 -5.60
N LYS A 249 -38.40 -3.73 -6.37
CA LYS A 249 -37.43 -3.73 -7.45
C LYS A 249 -36.23 -2.88 -7.07
N VAL A 250 -35.06 -3.50 -7.03
CA VAL A 250 -33.80 -2.86 -6.63
C VAL A 250 -32.85 -2.81 -7.81
N ARG A 251 -32.31 -1.63 -8.10
CA ARG A 251 -31.23 -1.40 -9.06
C ARG A 251 -29.98 -1.02 -8.30
N ILE A 252 -28.84 -1.55 -8.71
CA ILE A 252 -27.52 -1.16 -8.22
C ILE A 252 -26.68 -0.73 -9.41
N VAL A 253 -26.02 0.41 -9.29
CA VAL A 253 -25.05 0.95 -10.25
C VAL A 253 -23.67 0.90 -9.61
N ILE A 254 -22.70 0.49 -10.41
CA ILE A 254 -21.29 0.58 -10.08
C ILE A 254 -20.69 1.46 -11.20
N GLU A 255 -20.04 2.54 -10.82
CA GLU A 255 -19.44 3.51 -11.73
C GLU A 255 -17.97 3.68 -11.39
N GLU A 256 -17.12 3.63 -12.41
CA GLU A 256 -15.71 4.01 -12.30
C GLU A 256 -15.60 5.54 -12.42
N VAL A 257 -14.92 6.19 -11.46
CA VAL A 257 -15.00 7.65 -11.31
C VAL A 257 -13.68 8.40 -11.48
N LEU A 258 -12.53 7.72 -11.58
CA LEU A 258 -11.20 8.35 -11.73
C LEU A 258 -10.56 8.12 -13.11
N GLY A 259 -11.16 7.27 -13.95
CA GLY A 259 -10.69 7.00 -15.31
C GLY A 259 -9.81 5.77 -15.43
N ASN A 260 -9.68 4.98 -14.36
CA ASN A 260 -8.87 3.77 -14.32
C ASN A 260 -9.77 2.56 -14.58
N PRO A 261 -9.64 1.84 -15.71
CA PRO A 261 -10.49 0.69 -16.00
C PRO A 261 -10.22 -0.49 -15.05
N THR A 262 -11.25 -1.29 -14.75
CA THR A 262 -11.15 -2.39 -13.76
C THR A 262 -10.42 -3.65 -14.23
N ASN A 263 -9.42 -3.55 -15.09
CA ASN A 263 -8.81 -4.63 -15.87
C ASN A 263 -8.61 -5.96 -15.10
N GLY A 264 -9.50 -6.94 -15.29
CA GLY A 264 -9.31 -8.29 -14.71
C GLY A 264 -9.72 -8.43 -13.24
N THR A 265 -9.93 -7.32 -12.56
CA THR A 265 -10.43 -7.25 -11.18
C THR A 265 -11.79 -7.91 -10.99
N ASP A 266 -11.87 -8.76 -9.97
CA ASP A 266 -13.14 -9.30 -9.49
C ASP A 266 -13.93 -8.25 -8.68
N ILE A 267 -15.02 -7.74 -9.25
CA ILE A 267 -15.91 -6.80 -8.54
C ILE A 267 -17.05 -7.57 -7.87
N PHE A 268 -17.24 -7.39 -6.56
CA PHE A 268 -18.43 -7.90 -5.90
C PHE A 268 -19.20 -6.85 -5.12
N VAL A 269 -20.50 -7.08 -5.04
CA VAL A 269 -21.45 -6.27 -4.27
C VAL A 269 -22.12 -7.15 -3.23
N SER A 270 -22.22 -6.65 -2.01
CA SER A 270 -22.89 -7.31 -0.89
C SER A 270 -24.11 -6.52 -0.40
N ILE A 271 -25.13 -7.24 0.07
CA ILE A 271 -26.34 -6.67 0.70
C ILE A 271 -26.68 -7.47 1.97
N PRO A 272 -26.94 -6.82 3.13
CA PRO A 272 -27.28 -7.53 4.36
C PRO A 272 -28.57 -8.34 4.27
N VAL A 273 -28.55 -9.58 4.73
CA VAL A 273 -29.73 -10.44 4.90
C VAL A 273 -30.68 -9.84 5.93
N SER A 274 -31.98 -9.89 5.65
CA SER A 274 -33.01 -9.44 6.60
C SER A 274 -34.22 -10.36 6.59
N ALA A 275 -34.81 -10.61 7.77
CA ALA A 275 -36.08 -11.33 7.87
C ALA A 275 -37.26 -10.57 7.23
N LYS A 276 -37.07 -9.29 6.90
CA LYS A 276 -38.11 -8.40 6.34
C LYS A 276 -38.36 -8.60 4.86
N TYR A 277 -37.47 -9.26 4.14
CA TYR A 277 -37.66 -9.57 2.73
C TYR A 277 -37.10 -10.95 2.39
N THR A 278 -37.53 -11.49 1.25
CA THR A 278 -36.97 -12.70 0.65
C THR A 278 -36.52 -12.35 -0.76
N LEU A 279 -35.27 -12.60 -1.11
CA LEU A 279 -34.81 -12.43 -2.49
C LEU A 279 -35.57 -13.39 -3.42
N LEU A 280 -36.01 -12.88 -4.57
CA LEU A 280 -36.49 -13.73 -5.65
C LEU A 280 -35.30 -14.31 -6.42
N PRO A 281 -35.48 -15.45 -7.12
CA PRO A 281 -34.42 -16.03 -7.94
C PRO A 281 -33.83 -15.00 -8.90
N TYR A 282 -32.50 -14.92 -8.93
CA TYR A 282 -31.81 -13.98 -9.80
C TYR A 282 -32.10 -14.29 -11.27
N ASN A 283 -32.50 -13.26 -12.02
CA ASN A 283 -32.80 -13.37 -13.44
C ASN A 283 -31.67 -12.75 -14.26
N SER A 284 -30.76 -13.57 -14.78
CA SER A 284 -29.65 -13.13 -15.63
C SER A 284 -30.11 -12.54 -16.98
N GLY A 285 -31.35 -12.80 -17.39
CA GLY A 285 -31.93 -12.23 -18.62
C GLY A 285 -32.63 -10.88 -18.43
N LEU A 286 -32.61 -10.29 -17.22
CA LEU A 286 -33.24 -9.00 -16.97
C LEU A 286 -32.42 -7.87 -17.61
N THR A 287 -33.06 -7.06 -18.44
CA THR A 287 -32.39 -5.96 -19.18
C THR A 287 -32.79 -4.57 -18.70
N GLN A 288 -33.82 -4.49 -17.87
CA GLN A 288 -34.30 -3.23 -17.30
C GLN A 288 -35.02 -3.44 -15.98
N ILE A 289 -34.90 -2.47 -15.08
CA ILE A 289 -35.67 -2.41 -13.85
C ILE A 289 -36.20 -0.99 -13.68
N ASN A 290 -37.51 -0.85 -13.44
CA ASN A 290 -38.18 0.47 -13.39
C ASN A 290 -37.94 1.37 -14.60
N GLY A 291 -37.74 0.77 -15.79
CA GLY A 291 -37.46 1.50 -17.03
C GLY A 291 -36.00 1.97 -17.19
N LEU A 292 -35.13 1.69 -16.22
CA LEU A 292 -33.71 1.95 -16.28
C LEU A 292 -32.95 0.69 -16.73
N PRO A 293 -31.91 0.81 -17.57
CA PRO A 293 -31.16 -0.33 -18.07
C PRO A 293 -30.38 -1.03 -16.95
N VAL A 294 -30.30 -2.36 -17.07
CA VAL A 294 -29.41 -3.23 -16.31
C VAL A 294 -28.83 -4.30 -17.24
N VAL A 295 -27.67 -4.83 -16.89
CA VAL A 295 -26.94 -5.85 -17.65
C VAL A 295 -26.74 -7.10 -16.79
N ASN A 296 -27.85 -7.68 -16.31
CA ASN A 296 -27.79 -8.88 -15.44
C ASN A 296 -27.09 -10.08 -16.08
N SER A 297 -26.87 -10.08 -17.38
CA SER A 297 -26.08 -11.12 -18.06
C SER A 297 -24.59 -11.06 -17.71
N SER A 298 -24.09 -9.90 -17.29
CA SER A 298 -22.71 -9.66 -16.87
C SER A 298 -22.54 -9.77 -15.35
N TRP A 299 -23.55 -10.27 -14.64
CA TRP A 299 -23.55 -10.37 -13.19
C TRP A 299 -24.08 -11.74 -12.78
N SER A 300 -23.53 -12.31 -11.71
CA SER A 300 -24.02 -13.56 -11.14
C SER A 300 -24.33 -13.41 -9.66
N PHE A 301 -25.39 -14.08 -9.22
CA PHE A 301 -25.68 -14.23 -7.80
C PHE A 301 -24.84 -15.37 -7.24
N VAL A 302 -23.84 -15.05 -6.43
CA VAL A 302 -22.85 -16.01 -5.92
C VAL A 302 -23.43 -16.84 -4.78
N GLY A 303 -24.24 -16.22 -3.92
CA GLY A 303 -24.90 -16.92 -2.83
C GLY A 303 -25.15 -16.05 -1.61
N THR A 304 -25.35 -16.72 -0.47
CA THR A 304 -25.60 -16.07 0.83
C THR A 304 -24.71 -16.71 1.88
N SER A 305 -23.87 -15.89 2.51
CA SER A 305 -22.91 -16.32 3.54
C SER A 305 -22.65 -15.14 4.49
N GLY A 306 -22.19 -15.39 5.72
CA GLY A 306 -21.79 -14.31 6.64
C GLY A 306 -22.87 -13.29 7.00
N GLY A 307 -24.15 -13.54 6.71
CA GLY A 307 -25.22 -12.55 6.88
C GLY A 307 -25.43 -11.60 5.70
N PHE A 308 -24.84 -11.89 4.54
CA PHE A 308 -24.96 -11.08 3.32
C PHE A 308 -25.32 -11.93 2.10
N HIS A 309 -25.98 -11.27 1.15
CA HIS A 309 -26.20 -11.73 -0.22
C HIS A 309 -25.11 -11.15 -1.13
N TYR A 310 -24.55 -11.95 -2.02
CA TYR A 310 -23.41 -11.55 -2.86
C TYR A 310 -23.70 -11.65 -4.35
N TRP A 311 -23.22 -10.66 -5.10
CA TRP A 311 -23.19 -10.65 -6.55
C TRP A 311 -21.78 -10.39 -7.04
N LYS A 312 -21.36 -11.10 -8.08
CA LYS A 312 -20.07 -10.92 -8.76
C LYS A 312 -20.30 -10.35 -10.16
N TYR A 313 -19.47 -9.39 -10.55
CA TYR A 313 -19.40 -8.91 -11.92
C TYR A 313 -18.58 -9.88 -12.77
N GLU A 314 -19.14 -10.37 -13.87
CA GLU A 314 -18.56 -11.38 -14.76
C GLU A 314 -18.79 -11.02 -16.24
N PRO A 315 -18.32 -9.85 -16.74
CA PRO A 315 -18.52 -9.49 -18.14
C PRO A 315 -17.56 -10.26 -19.07
N PRO A 316 -17.88 -10.35 -20.37
CA PRO A 316 -16.90 -10.71 -21.38
C PRO A 316 -15.78 -9.66 -21.40
N GLY A 317 -14.59 -10.04 -20.94
CA GLY A 317 -13.40 -9.18 -20.93
C GLY A 317 -13.05 -8.52 -19.60
N GLY A 318 -13.89 -8.61 -18.55
CA GLY A 318 -13.53 -8.18 -17.19
C GLY A 318 -13.41 -6.67 -16.94
N VAL A 319 -13.93 -5.79 -17.82
CA VAL A 319 -13.67 -4.34 -17.74
C VAL A 319 -14.96 -3.53 -17.52
N ILE A 320 -15.01 -2.71 -16.47
CA ILE A 320 -15.71 -1.42 -16.47
C ILE A 320 -14.70 -0.41 -17.03
N ALA A 321 -15.04 0.23 -18.15
CA ALA A 321 -14.12 1.16 -18.79
C ALA A 321 -13.99 2.45 -17.97
N ALA A 322 -12.91 3.19 -18.23
CA ALA A 322 -12.68 4.53 -17.71
C ALA A 322 -13.94 5.41 -17.82
N PHE A 323 -14.40 5.96 -16.70
CA PHE A 323 -15.61 6.78 -16.56
C PHE A 323 -16.89 6.12 -17.10
N ASP A 324 -16.97 4.79 -17.04
CA ASP A 324 -18.14 4.02 -17.44
C ASP A 324 -18.84 3.38 -16.23
N ALA A 325 -20.07 2.92 -16.44
CA ALA A 325 -20.89 2.33 -15.40
C ALA A 325 -21.56 1.03 -15.85
N THR A 326 -21.66 0.11 -14.91
CA THR A 326 -22.47 -1.11 -15.04
C THR A 326 -23.61 -1.10 -14.03
N ALA A 327 -24.66 -1.86 -14.31
CA ALA A 327 -25.78 -1.95 -13.39
C ALA A 327 -26.42 -3.33 -13.42
N PHE A 328 -26.80 -3.83 -12.26
CA PHE A 328 -27.65 -5.01 -12.14
C PHE A 328 -28.90 -4.71 -11.34
N GLY A 329 -29.91 -5.55 -11.52
CA GLY A 329 -31.16 -5.43 -10.78
C GLY A 329 -31.64 -6.76 -10.26
N PHE A 330 -32.39 -6.73 -9.17
CA PHE A 330 -33.05 -7.91 -8.63
C PHE A 330 -34.38 -7.54 -7.98
N GLU A 331 -35.19 -8.56 -7.75
CA GLU A 331 -36.48 -8.41 -7.09
C GLU A 331 -36.44 -9.11 -5.73
N MET A 332 -37.16 -8.57 -4.77
CA MET A 332 -37.36 -9.18 -3.46
C MET A 332 -38.84 -9.10 -3.09
N THR A 333 -39.34 -10.10 -2.37
CA THR A 333 -40.69 -10.11 -1.83
C THR A 333 -40.64 -9.65 -0.37
N TRP A 334 -41.48 -8.67 -0.03
CA TRP A 334 -41.59 -8.16 1.32
C TRP A 334 -42.34 -9.13 2.25
N ASN A 335 -41.81 -9.33 3.45
CA ASN A 335 -42.34 -10.24 4.45
C ASN A 335 -43.01 -9.51 5.62
N SER A 336 -44.25 -9.91 5.87
CA SER A 336 -45.08 -9.75 7.08
C SER A 336 -45.42 -8.37 7.64
N ALA A 337 -44.56 -7.34 7.49
CA ALA A 337 -44.60 -6.05 8.21
C ALA A 337 -45.67 -6.02 9.31
N SER A 338 -45.45 -6.80 10.39
CA SER A 338 -46.46 -7.02 11.43
C SER A 338 -46.79 -5.73 12.20
N GLN A 339 -46.04 -4.67 11.92
CA GLN A 339 -46.05 -3.31 12.42
C GLN A 339 -45.49 -2.38 11.33
N ASP A 340 -45.83 -1.11 11.40
CA ASP A 340 -45.21 -0.06 10.59
C ASP A 340 -43.73 0.12 10.97
N GLY A 341 -42.91 0.59 10.04
CA GLY A 341 -41.51 0.86 10.31
C GLY A 341 -40.67 1.16 9.07
N THR A 342 -39.35 1.12 9.26
CA THR A 342 -38.35 1.36 8.21
C THR A 342 -37.28 0.28 8.19
N LEU A 343 -36.73 0.02 7.01
CA LEU A 343 -35.56 -0.83 6.79
C LEU A 343 -34.54 -0.01 5.99
N ASN A 344 -33.32 0.09 6.50
CA ASN A 344 -32.20 0.64 5.73
C ASN A 344 -31.58 -0.49 4.91
N LEU A 345 -31.78 -0.48 3.59
CA LEU A 345 -31.15 -1.44 2.69
C LEU A 345 -29.84 -0.83 2.20
N VAL A 346 -28.74 -1.53 2.48
CA VAL A 346 -27.39 -1.05 2.19
C VAL A 346 -26.78 -1.95 1.12
N ALA A 347 -26.17 -1.35 0.11
CA ALA A 347 -25.29 -2.04 -0.82
C ALA A 347 -23.84 -1.57 -0.60
N THR A 348 -22.90 -2.51 -0.66
CA THR A 348 -21.49 -2.26 -0.40
C THR A 348 -20.63 -2.99 -1.41
N ILE A 349 -19.71 -2.27 -2.05
CA ILE A 349 -18.53 -2.85 -2.73
C ILE A 349 -17.54 -3.18 -1.61
N PHE A 350 -17.08 -4.42 -1.53
CA PHE A 350 -16.27 -4.89 -0.39
C PHE A 350 -14.77 -4.85 -0.72
N THR A 351 -13.95 -4.79 0.33
CA THR A 351 -12.48 -4.73 0.31
C THR A 351 -11.87 -5.91 -0.46
N GLY A 352 -10.92 -5.64 -1.36
CA GLY A 352 -10.29 -6.64 -2.24
C GLY A 352 -10.98 -6.81 -3.59
N SER A 353 -11.89 -5.89 -3.97
CA SER A 353 -12.48 -5.85 -5.29
C SER A 353 -11.64 -5.06 -6.31
N GLY A 354 -10.31 -5.27 -6.30
CA GLY A 354 -9.25 -4.67 -7.15
C GLY A 354 -9.53 -3.24 -7.60
N GLY A 355 -9.84 -2.39 -6.62
CA GLY A 355 -10.32 -1.05 -6.78
C GLY A 355 -10.27 -0.33 -5.44
N ASP A 356 -10.07 0.98 -5.51
CA ASP A 356 -9.95 1.87 -4.37
C ASP A 356 -11.31 1.99 -3.65
N THR A 357 -11.54 1.16 -2.63
CA THR A 357 -12.82 1.10 -1.92
C THR A 357 -12.74 1.86 -0.61
N ASN A 358 -12.44 3.16 -0.66
CA ASN A 358 -12.41 3.95 0.56
C ASN A 358 -13.82 4.08 1.19
N VAL A 359 -13.85 4.42 2.49
CA VAL A 359 -15.09 4.46 3.29
C VAL A 359 -16.13 5.48 2.84
N LEU A 360 -15.82 6.36 1.87
CA LEU A 360 -16.68 7.46 1.45
C LEU A 360 -17.55 7.15 0.23
N ASN A 361 -17.15 6.20 -0.63
CA ASN A 361 -17.83 5.92 -1.91
C ASN A 361 -18.19 4.44 -2.14
N ASN A 362 -17.69 3.52 -1.31
CA ASN A 362 -17.93 2.07 -1.46
C ASN A 362 -19.29 1.59 -0.94
N ARG A 363 -20.15 2.50 -0.44
CA ARG A 363 -21.39 2.17 0.25
C ARG A 363 -22.51 3.16 -0.04
N ASP A 364 -23.68 2.64 -0.38
CA ASP A 364 -24.91 3.43 -0.48
C ASP A 364 -26.07 2.76 0.25
N GLY A 365 -27.01 3.57 0.74
CA GLY A 365 -28.10 3.13 1.62
C GLY A 365 -29.43 3.80 1.31
N GLU A 366 -30.45 2.98 1.06
CA GLU A 366 -31.80 3.44 0.75
C GLU A 366 -32.83 2.98 1.79
N VAL A 367 -33.74 3.87 2.15
CA VAL A 367 -34.75 3.62 3.19
C VAL A 367 -36.04 3.10 2.57
N ILE A 368 -36.40 1.87 2.93
CA ILE A 368 -37.72 1.29 2.64
C ILE A 368 -38.64 1.56 3.81
N ASN A 369 -39.73 2.28 3.57
CA ASN A 369 -40.81 2.45 4.53
C ASN A 369 -41.85 1.35 4.33
N PHE A 370 -42.37 0.78 5.41
CA PHE A 370 -43.40 -0.24 5.33
C PHE A 370 -44.51 0.03 6.34
N ASN A 371 -45.74 -0.19 5.88
CA ASN A 371 -46.95 -0.05 6.68
C ASN A 371 -47.75 -1.35 6.66
N LYS A 372 -48.49 -1.58 7.75
CA LYS A 372 -49.42 -2.70 7.90
C LYS A 372 -50.60 -2.67 6.93
#